data_AF-A0A706C4F3-F1
#
_entry.id   AF-A0A706C4F3-F1
#
_cell.length_a   1.000
_cell.length_b   1.000
_cell.length_c   1.000
_cell.angle_alpha   90.00
_cell.angle_beta   90.00
_cell.angle_gamma   90.00
#
_symmetry.space_group_name_H-M   'P 1'
#
loop_
_entity.id
_entity.type
_entity.pdbx_description
1 polymer ?
#
loop_
_entity_poly.entity_id
_entity_poly.type
_entity_poly.pdbx_seq_one_letter_code
_entity_poly.pdbx_strand_id
1 'polypeptide(L)'
;DLATGERQVLNDIRGRYECYTDVGPSFQSMKQQNRSEILELLGKTPQGTPEYQLLLLQYFTLLDGKGVEMMRDYANKQLIQMGVKKPETPEEQQWLVEAQQAKQGQQDPAMVQAQGVLLQGQAELAKAQNQTLSLQIDAAKVEAQNQLNAARIAEIFNNMDLSKQSEFREFLKTVASFQQDRSEDARANAELLLKGNEQTHKQRMDIANILQSQRQNQPSGSVAETPQ
;
A
#
# COMPACT_ATOMS: atom_id res chain seq x y z
N ASP A 1 46.35 26.17 -47.39
CA ASP A 1 46.66 27.52 -47.83
C ASP A 1 47.09 28.36 -46.62
N LEU A 2 48.34 28.15 -46.19
CA LEU A 2 48.98 28.96 -45.14
C LEU A 2 50.50 28.84 -45.31
N ALA A 3 51.04 29.50 -46.34
CA ALA A 3 52.47 29.64 -46.52
C ALA A 3 52.90 30.95 -45.87
N THR A 4 53.53 30.86 -44.71
CA THR A 4 54.22 31.96 -44.04
C THR A 4 55.32 32.47 -44.98
N GLY A 5 55.14 33.67 -45.53
CA GLY A 5 56.01 34.29 -46.55
C GLY A 5 57.42 34.67 -46.09
N GLU A 6 58.06 33.85 -45.25
CA GLU A 6 59.46 34.01 -44.86
C GLU A 6 60.38 33.27 -45.84
N ARG A 7 61.42 33.95 -46.32
CA ARG A 7 62.52 33.29 -47.03
C ARG A 7 63.26 32.38 -46.04
N GLN A 8 63.20 31.06 -46.24
CA GLN A 8 64.07 30.09 -45.56
C GLN A 8 65.00 29.38 -46.55
N VAL A 9 66.23 29.12 -46.09
CA VAL A 9 67.16 28.17 -46.72
C VAL A 9 66.59 26.77 -46.58
N LEU A 10 66.56 26.03 -47.69
CA LEU A 10 66.06 24.65 -47.78
C LEU A 10 66.97 23.71 -46.97
N ASN A 11 66.72 23.61 -45.67
CA ASN A 11 67.28 22.57 -44.82
C ASN A 11 66.17 21.55 -44.49
N ASP A 12 66.16 20.47 -45.26
CA ASP A 12 65.15 19.42 -45.18
C ASP A 12 65.74 18.17 -44.51
N ILE A 13 64.93 17.48 -43.69
CA ILE A 13 65.34 16.28 -42.97
C ILE A 13 65.47 15.09 -43.93
N ARG A 14 66.59 14.34 -43.86
CA ARG A 14 66.88 13.21 -44.77
C ARG A 14 66.08 11.91 -44.47
N GLY A 15 64.87 12.02 -43.95
CA GLY A 15 64.07 10.91 -43.42
C GLY A 15 62.59 10.94 -43.79
N ARG A 16 62.23 11.43 -44.99
CA ARG A 16 60.85 11.49 -45.50
C ARG A 16 60.30 10.12 -45.93
N TYR A 17 60.53 9.08 -45.14
CA TYR A 17 60.11 7.70 -45.42
C TYR A 17 58.94 7.26 -44.52
N GLU A 18 58.04 8.18 -44.17
CA GLU A 18 56.86 7.86 -43.35
C GLU A 18 55.87 6.93 -44.07
N CYS A 19 55.86 6.95 -45.41
CA CYS A 19 54.95 6.15 -46.25
C CYS A 19 55.71 5.02 -46.98
N TYR A 20 55.05 3.86 -47.13
CA TYR A 20 55.49 2.82 -48.05
C TYR A 20 54.96 3.10 -49.47
N THR A 21 55.66 2.58 -50.48
CA THR A 21 55.22 2.72 -51.88
C THR A 21 54.15 1.69 -52.21
N ASP A 22 52.97 2.15 -52.58
CA ASP A 22 51.86 1.34 -53.06
C ASP A 22 51.19 2.01 -54.27
N VAL A 23 50.50 1.23 -55.10
CA VAL A 23 49.81 1.70 -56.31
C VAL A 23 48.31 1.44 -56.20
N GLY A 24 47.51 2.45 -56.54
CA GLY A 24 46.06 2.36 -56.50
C GLY A 24 45.40 3.04 -57.71
N PRO A 25 44.05 3.12 -57.71
CA PRO A 25 43.31 3.84 -58.74
C PRO A 25 43.79 5.30 -58.86
N SER A 26 43.70 5.87 -60.06
CA SER A 26 44.10 7.26 -60.27
C SER A 26 43.06 8.22 -59.69
N PHE A 27 43.46 9.05 -58.72
CA PHE A 27 42.63 10.10 -58.14
C PHE A 27 43.22 11.49 -58.46
N GLN A 28 42.35 12.43 -58.83
CA GLN A 28 42.76 13.81 -59.13
C GLN A 28 42.76 14.70 -57.88
N SER A 29 42.10 14.28 -56.80
CA SER A 29 42.06 14.99 -55.52
C SER A 29 41.82 14.03 -54.37
N MET A 30 42.26 14.39 -53.17
CA MET A 30 41.92 13.65 -51.94
C MET A 30 40.40 13.52 -51.75
N LYS A 31 39.64 14.52 -52.21
CA LYS A 31 38.17 14.50 -52.15
C LYS A 31 37.57 13.36 -52.98
N GLN A 32 38.13 13.13 -54.18
CA GLN A 32 37.71 12.05 -55.06
C GLN A 32 38.08 10.68 -54.49
N GLN A 33 39.28 10.57 -53.89
CA GLN A 33 39.70 9.35 -53.21
C GLN A 33 38.77 9.00 -52.05
N ASN A 34 38.55 9.93 -51.11
CA ASN A 34 37.68 9.73 -49.95
C ASN A 34 36.25 9.35 -50.36
N ARG A 35 35.74 9.95 -51.45
CA ARG A 35 34.43 9.61 -51.99
C ARG A 35 34.35 8.16 -52.46
N SER A 36 35.38 7.67 -53.14
CA SER A 36 35.46 6.29 -53.61
C SER A 36 35.52 5.30 -52.45
N GLU A 37 36.35 5.57 -51.44
CA GLU A 37 36.48 4.72 -50.25
C GLU A 37 35.16 4.65 -49.46
N ILE A 38 34.48 5.79 -49.30
CA ILE A 38 33.19 5.86 -48.59
C ILE A 38 32.09 5.09 -49.35
N LEU A 39 32.06 5.16 -50.68
CA LEU A 39 31.11 4.38 -51.49
C LEU A 39 31.34 2.87 -51.34
N GLU A 40 32.59 2.45 -51.30
CA GLU A 40 32.92 1.04 -51.07
C GLU A 40 32.45 0.57 -49.68
N LEU A 41 32.66 1.39 -48.65
CA LEU A 41 32.17 1.12 -47.30
C LEU A 41 30.63 1.10 -47.22
N LEU A 42 29.94 1.96 -48.00
CA LEU A 42 28.47 2.01 -48.03
C LEU A 42 27.88 0.71 -48.58
N GLY A 43 28.54 0.11 -49.57
CA GLY A 43 28.11 -1.17 -50.14
C GLY A 43 28.27 -2.35 -49.18
N LYS A 44 29.13 -2.24 -48.16
CA LYS A 44 29.43 -3.30 -47.19
C LYS A 44 28.72 -3.11 -45.85
N THR A 45 28.28 -1.89 -45.53
CA THR A 45 27.58 -1.59 -44.28
C THR A 45 26.08 -1.91 -44.41
N PRO A 46 25.48 -2.65 -43.46
CA PRO A 46 24.03 -2.93 -43.49
C PRO A 46 23.19 -1.65 -43.44
N GLN A 47 22.11 -1.61 -44.22
CA GLN A 47 21.19 -0.46 -44.20
C GLN A 47 20.44 -0.38 -42.87
N GLY A 48 20.23 0.85 -42.39
CA GLY A 48 19.51 1.13 -41.14
C GLY A 48 20.38 1.14 -39.88
N THR A 49 21.68 0.84 -39.98
CA THR A 49 22.60 1.03 -38.85
C THR A 49 23.01 2.50 -38.71
N PRO A 50 23.37 2.96 -37.49
CA PRO A 50 23.93 4.30 -37.29
C PRO A 50 25.19 4.57 -38.13
N GLU A 51 25.99 3.53 -38.38
CA GLU A 51 27.21 3.61 -39.20
C GLU A 51 26.89 3.91 -40.66
N TYR A 52 25.84 3.30 -41.21
CA TYR A 52 25.38 3.59 -42.57
C TYR A 52 24.96 5.06 -42.71
N GLN A 53 24.24 5.58 -41.72
CA GLN A 53 23.83 6.99 -41.69
C GLN A 53 25.04 7.92 -41.60
N LEU A 54 26.00 7.62 -40.73
CA LEU A 54 27.22 8.41 -40.56
C LEU A 54 28.01 8.50 -41.88
N LEU A 55 28.21 7.35 -42.52
CA LEU A 55 28.97 7.22 -43.75
C LEU A 55 28.29 7.97 -44.92
N LEU A 56 26.96 7.93 -44.98
CA LEU A 56 26.16 8.64 -45.96
C LEU A 56 26.20 10.17 -45.75
N LEU A 57 26.17 10.63 -44.50
CA LEU A 57 26.35 12.05 -44.18
C LEU A 57 27.76 12.50 -44.58
N GLN A 58 28.80 11.72 -44.24
CA GLN A 58 30.18 12.01 -44.63
C GLN A 58 30.33 12.08 -46.16
N TYR A 59 29.68 11.20 -46.90
CA TYR A 59 29.63 11.25 -48.37
C TYR A 59 29.07 12.60 -48.88
N PHE A 60 27.95 13.07 -48.31
CA PHE A 60 27.34 14.35 -48.71
C PHE A 60 28.22 15.56 -48.43
N THR A 61 29.01 15.55 -47.36
CA THR A 61 29.97 16.63 -47.11
C THR A 61 31.01 16.78 -48.22
N LEU A 62 31.30 15.67 -48.92
CA LEU A 62 32.30 15.61 -49.97
C LEU A 62 31.74 15.83 -51.37
N LEU A 63 30.43 16.01 -51.54
CA LEU A 63 29.86 16.40 -52.83
C LEU A 63 30.11 17.89 -53.10
N ASP A 64 30.38 18.23 -54.37
CA ASP A 64 30.50 19.62 -54.83
C ASP A 64 29.40 19.90 -55.85
N GLY A 65 28.75 21.04 -55.69
CA GLY A 65 27.75 21.53 -56.63
C GLY A 65 26.72 22.42 -55.94
N LYS A 66 26.19 23.41 -56.67
CA LYS A 66 25.18 24.32 -56.12
C LYS A 66 23.88 23.62 -55.70
N GLY A 67 23.54 22.47 -56.30
CA GLY A 67 22.35 21.69 -55.92
C GLY A 67 22.53 20.80 -54.69
N VAL A 68 23.77 20.57 -54.24
CA VAL A 68 24.07 19.70 -53.09
C VAL A 68 24.50 20.48 -51.85
N GLU A 69 24.56 21.80 -51.95
CA GLU A 69 24.94 22.70 -50.85
C GLU A 69 24.03 22.53 -49.63
N MET A 70 22.71 22.51 -49.84
CA MET A 70 21.75 22.26 -48.75
C MET A 70 21.96 20.89 -48.09
N MET A 71 22.28 19.86 -48.87
CA MET A 71 22.51 18.51 -48.35
C MET A 71 23.82 18.43 -47.58
N ARG A 72 24.85 19.14 -48.04
CA ARG A 72 26.14 19.29 -47.36
C ARG A 72 25.97 20.02 -46.02
N ASP A 73 25.25 21.14 -46.01
CA ASP A 73 25.06 21.93 -44.79
C ASP A 73 24.22 21.17 -43.77
N TYR A 74 23.18 20.47 -44.22
CA TYR A 74 22.42 19.54 -43.39
C TYR A 74 23.31 18.41 -42.84
N ALA A 75 24.15 17.80 -43.68
CA ALA A 75 25.04 16.74 -43.25
C ALA A 75 26.07 17.20 -42.22
N ASN A 76 26.68 18.37 -42.44
CA ASN A 76 27.57 19.01 -41.47
C ASN A 76 26.85 19.28 -40.15
N LYS A 77 25.67 19.89 -40.20
CA LYS A 77 24.86 20.16 -39.00
C LYS A 77 24.58 18.88 -38.21
N GLN A 78 24.16 17.80 -38.86
CA GLN A 78 23.89 16.52 -38.19
C GLN A 78 25.17 15.91 -37.59
N LEU A 79 26.30 15.91 -38.32
CA LEU A 79 27.57 15.37 -37.83
C LEU A 79 28.14 16.16 -36.65
N ILE A 80 27.96 17.48 -36.64
CA ILE A 80 28.32 18.38 -35.53
C ILE A 80 27.41 18.14 -34.33
N GLN A 81 26.10 18.00 -34.54
CA GLN A 81 25.12 17.70 -33.49
C GLN A 81 25.34 16.33 -32.82
N MET A 82 25.85 15.36 -33.59
CA MET A 82 26.28 14.06 -33.09
C MET A 82 27.67 14.10 -32.42
N GLY A 83 28.41 15.19 -32.56
CA GLY A 83 29.75 15.35 -31.98
C GLY A 83 30.86 14.59 -32.70
N VAL A 84 30.58 14.00 -33.88
CA VAL A 84 31.57 13.22 -34.66
C VAL A 84 32.49 14.15 -35.45
N LYS A 85 31.95 15.25 -35.99
CA LYS A 85 32.75 16.30 -36.65
C LYS A 85 32.90 17.50 -35.73
N LYS A 86 34.14 17.97 -35.54
CA LYS A 86 34.42 19.24 -34.85
C LYS A 86 34.06 20.39 -35.78
N PRO A 87 33.40 21.45 -35.29
CA PRO A 87 33.07 22.60 -36.13
C PRO A 87 34.36 23.34 -36.53
N GLU A 88 34.53 23.52 -37.83
CA GLU A 88 35.74 24.13 -38.42
C GLU A 88 35.53 25.63 -38.67
N THR A 89 34.29 26.04 -38.95
CA THR A 89 33.95 27.44 -39.26
C THR A 89 33.18 28.13 -38.12
N PRO A 90 33.20 29.48 -38.07
CA PRO A 90 32.40 30.26 -37.12
C PRO A 90 30.89 30.02 -37.22
N GLU A 91 30.38 29.76 -38.42
CA GLU A 91 28.96 29.49 -38.67
C GLU A 91 28.54 28.13 -38.09
N GLU A 92 29.39 27.11 -38.24
CA GLU A 92 29.20 25.79 -37.66
C GLU A 92 29.25 25.80 -36.12
N GLN A 93 30.03 26.72 -35.54
CA GLN A 93 30.08 26.92 -34.09
C GLN A 93 28.75 27.47 -33.55
N GLN A 94 28.10 28.36 -34.29
CA GLN A 94 26.76 28.84 -33.94
C GLN A 94 25.73 27.71 -33.97
N TRP A 95 25.80 26.80 -34.96
CA TRP A 95 24.91 25.63 -35.00
C TRP A 95 25.10 24.69 -33.81
N LEU A 96 26.33 24.53 -33.33
CA LEU A 96 26.60 23.71 -32.14
C LEU A 96 26.03 24.36 -30.87
N VAL A 97 26.18 25.68 -30.72
CA VAL A 97 25.62 26.43 -29.59
C VAL A 97 24.08 26.39 -29.63
N GLU A 98 23.48 26.62 -30.78
CA GLU A 98 22.02 26.54 -30.99
C GLU A 98 21.50 25.12 -30.69
N ALA A 99 22.19 24.08 -31.18
CA ALA A 99 21.80 22.71 -30.94
C ALA A 99 21.97 22.28 -29.47
N GLN A 100 23.00 22.75 -28.78
CA GLN A 100 23.19 22.52 -27.35
C GLN A 100 22.09 23.21 -26.53
N GLN A 101 21.72 24.44 -26.89
CA GLN A 101 20.60 25.15 -26.25
C GLN A 101 19.26 24.45 -26.50
N ALA A 102 19.02 23.96 -27.73
CA ALA A 102 17.82 23.22 -28.07
C ALA A 102 17.73 21.88 -27.32
N LYS A 103 18.83 21.13 -27.21
CA LYS A 103 18.90 19.87 -26.44
C LYS A 103 18.73 20.08 -24.93
N GLN A 104 19.13 21.22 -24.38
CA GLN A 104 18.90 21.54 -22.96
C GLN A 104 17.44 21.92 -22.68
N GLY A 105 16.73 22.47 -23.65
CA GLY A 105 15.32 22.87 -23.52
C GLY A 105 14.30 21.77 -23.85
N GLN A 106 14.69 20.74 -24.62
CA GLN A 106 13.82 19.64 -25.04
C GLN A 106 14.37 18.31 -24.52
N GLN A 107 13.76 17.80 -23.45
CA GLN A 107 13.92 16.41 -23.05
C GLN A 107 13.55 15.51 -24.23
N ASP A 108 14.53 14.77 -24.77
CA ASP A 108 14.39 14.00 -26.01
C ASP A 108 13.14 13.09 -25.95
N PRO A 109 12.07 13.37 -26.72
CA PRO A 109 10.83 12.60 -26.65
C PRO A 109 11.06 11.13 -27.02
N ALA A 110 12.06 10.84 -27.85
CA ALA A 110 12.47 9.47 -28.18
C ALA A 110 13.03 8.72 -26.97
N MET A 111 13.77 9.40 -26.08
CA MET A 111 14.24 8.82 -24.82
C MET A 111 13.09 8.59 -23.84
N VAL A 112 12.12 9.51 -23.77
CA VAL A 112 10.90 9.33 -22.96
C VAL A 112 10.05 8.17 -23.49
N GLN A 113 9.98 7.99 -24.81
CA GLN A 113 9.23 6.90 -25.43
C GLN A 113 9.92 5.55 -25.20
N ALA A 114 11.25 5.48 -25.32
CA ALA A 114 12.02 4.30 -24.94
C ALA A 114 11.89 3.98 -23.44
N GLN A 115 11.90 5.01 -22.59
CA GLN A 115 11.62 4.88 -21.16
C GLN A 115 10.17 4.44 -20.90
N GLY A 116 9.22 4.84 -21.75
CA GLY A 116 7.83 4.41 -21.73
C GLY A 116 7.67 2.90 -21.96
N VAL A 117 8.41 2.33 -22.91
CA VAL A 117 8.44 0.87 -23.13
C VAL A 117 9.04 0.14 -21.93
N LEU A 118 10.10 0.70 -21.33
CA LEU A 118 10.69 0.15 -20.11
C LEU A 118 9.72 0.24 -18.91
N LEU A 119 9.00 1.36 -18.78
CA LEU A 119 7.98 1.61 -17.77
C LEU A 119 6.77 0.68 -17.95
N GLN A 120 6.42 0.28 -19.16
CA GLN A 120 5.39 -0.74 -19.38
C GLN A 120 5.79 -2.08 -18.75
N GLY A 121 7.05 -2.52 -18.93
CA GLY A 121 7.56 -3.71 -18.26
C GLY A 121 7.59 -3.57 -16.73
N GLN A 122 7.96 -2.40 -16.20
CA GLN A 122 7.90 -2.13 -14.76
C GLN A 122 6.46 -2.04 -14.23
N ALA A 123 5.51 -1.57 -15.03
CA ALA A 123 4.10 -1.48 -14.65
C ALA A 123 3.47 -2.86 -14.47
N GLU A 124 3.87 -3.86 -15.28
CA GLU A 124 3.46 -5.24 -15.08
C GLU A 124 4.00 -5.82 -13.76
N LEU A 125 5.27 -5.54 -13.43
CA LEU A 125 5.87 -5.89 -12.14
C LEU A 125 5.15 -5.22 -10.97
N ALA A 126 4.86 -3.93 -11.08
CA ALA A 126 4.13 -3.18 -10.05
C ALA A 126 2.70 -3.71 -9.87
N LYS A 127 2.02 -4.08 -10.97
CA LYS A 127 0.69 -4.69 -10.93
C LYS A 127 0.72 -6.06 -10.24
N ALA A 128 1.73 -6.88 -10.53
CA ALA A 128 1.92 -8.16 -9.85
C ALA A 128 2.17 -7.97 -8.34
N GLN A 129 3.03 -7.01 -7.96
CA GLN A 129 3.26 -6.68 -6.54
C GLN A 129 1.99 -6.19 -5.85
N ASN A 130 1.23 -5.29 -6.47
CA ASN A 130 -0.03 -4.78 -5.91
C ASN A 130 -1.06 -5.90 -5.75
N GLN A 131 -1.14 -6.85 -6.69
CA GLN A 131 -1.99 -8.02 -6.56
C GLN A 131 -1.57 -8.91 -5.40
N THR A 132 -0.27 -9.18 -5.22
CA THR A 132 0.22 -9.96 -4.07
C THR A 132 -0.04 -9.25 -2.74
N LEU A 133 0.11 -7.93 -2.70
CA LEU A 133 -0.15 -7.13 -1.50
C LEU A 133 -1.66 -7.14 -1.16
N SER A 134 -2.53 -6.96 -2.16
CA SER A 134 -3.97 -7.04 -1.97
C SER A 134 -4.39 -8.42 -1.48
N LEU A 135 -3.82 -9.50 -2.05
CA LEU A 135 -4.10 -10.86 -1.62
C LEU A 135 -3.66 -11.10 -0.17
N GLN A 136 -2.50 -10.58 0.25
CA GLN A 136 -2.04 -10.66 1.64
C GLN A 136 -2.95 -9.88 2.59
N ILE A 137 -3.40 -8.68 2.20
CA ILE A 137 -4.32 -7.88 3.01
C ILE A 137 -5.67 -8.60 3.15
N ASP A 138 -6.20 -9.16 2.06
CA ASP A 138 -7.46 -9.92 2.09
C ASP A 138 -7.32 -11.18 2.93
N ALA A 139 -6.21 -11.91 2.81
CA ALA A 139 -5.92 -13.08 3.65
C ALA A 139 -5.85 -12.70 5.14
N ALA A 140 -5.12 -11.63 5.48
CA ALA A 140 -5.02 -11.13 6.85
C ALA A 140 -6.37 -10.66 7.40
N LYS A 141 -7.21 -10.03 6.57
CA LYS A 141 -8.56 -9.62 6.94
C LYS A 141 -9.45 -10.83 7.21
N VAL A 142 -9.40 -11.87 6.38
CA VAL A 142 -10.13 -13.12 6.60
C VAL A 142 -9.66 -13.81 7.89
N GLU A 143 -8.36 -13.83 8.15
CA GLU A 143 -7.80 -14.41 9.38
C GLU A 143 -8.24 -13.65 10.63
N ALA A 144 -8.16 -12.31 10.62
CA ALA A 144 -8.64 -11.47 11.70
C ALA A 144 -10.16 -11.65 11.93
N GLN A 145 -10.93 -11.78 10.85
CA GLN A 145 -12.37 -12.00 10.94
C GLN A 145 -12.72 -13.40 11.47
N ASN A 146 -11.92 -14.42 11.14
CA ASN A 146 -12.04 -15.75 11.73
C ASN A 146 -11.74 -15.75 13.23
N GLN A 147 -10.71 -15.03 13.68
CA GLN A 147 -10.40 -14.88 15.11
C GLN A 147 -11.52 -14.16 15.85
N LEU A 148 -12.07 -13.08 15.27
CA LEU A 148 -13.18 -12.33 15.86
C LEU A 148 -14.46 -13.18 15.94
N ASN A 149 -14.75 -13.96 14.88
CA ASN A 149 -15.85 -14.91 14.88
C ASN A 149 -15.65 -16.00 15.94
N ALA A 150 -14.44 -16.56 16.07
CA ALA A 150 -14.14 -17.54 17.11
C ALA A 150 -14.31 -16.97 18.53
N ALA A 151 -13.85 -15.73 18.77
CA ALA A 151 -14.04 -15.04 20.04
C ALA A 151 -15.52 -14.78 20.34
N ARG A 152 -16.30 -14.31 19.35
CA ARG A 152 -17.76 -14.15 19.49
C ARG A 152 -18.46 -15.47 19.76
N ILE A 153 -18.07 -16.55 19.08
CA ILE A 153 -18.62 -17.88 19.32
C ILE A 153 -18.34 -18.30 20.78
N ALA A 154 -17.11 -18.14 21.27
CA ALA A 154 -16.75 -18.46 22.64
C ALA A 154 -17.52 -17.60 23.68
N GLU A 155 -17.70 -16.32 23.40
CA GLU A 155 -18.49 -15.41 24.25
C GLU A 155 -19.97 -15.81 24.29
N ILE A 156 -20.57 -16.14 23.14
CA ILE A 156 -21.95 -16.63 23.04
C ILE A 156 -22.11 -17.94 23.82
N PHE A 157 -21.19 -18.90 23.68
CA PHE A 157 -21.24 -20.16 24.43
C PHE A 157 -21.18 -19.95 25.94
N ASN A 158 -20.24 -19.13 26.43
CA ASN A 158 -20.14 -18.84 27.87
C ASN A 158 -21.38 -18.10 28.39
N ASN A 159 -21.89 -17.12 27.65
CA ASN A 159 -23.08 -16.37 28.06
C ASN A 159 -24.35 -17.25 28.07
N MET A 160 -24.49 -18.20 27.14
CA MET A 160 -25.62 -19.14 27.13
C MET A 160 -25.62 -20.11 28.32
N ASP A 161 -24.45 -20.62 28.72
CA ASP A 161 -24.37 -21.54 29.87
C ASP A 161 -24.56 -20.77 31.18
N LEU A 162 -24.00 -19.56 31.29
CA LEU A 162 -24.18 -18.69 32.46
C LEU A 162 -25.64 -18.22 32.61
N SER A 163 -26.31 -17.87 31.51
CA SER A 163 -27.71 -17.45 31.55
C SER A 163 -28.62 -18.60 32.01
N LYS A 164 -28.47 -19.80 31.43
CA LYS A 164 -29.21 -21.01 31.87
C LYS A 164 -28.93 -21.35 33.33
N GLN A 165 -27.68 -21.22 33.79
CA GLN A 165 -27.34 -21.46 35.18
C GLN A 165 -27.95 -20.40 36.11
N SER A 166 -28.01 -19.14 35.69
CA SER A 166 -28.63 -18.05 36.45
C SER A 166 -30.15 -18.23 36.57
N GLU A 167 -30.84 -18.58 35.48
CA GLU A 167 -32.27 -18.91 35.47
C GLU A 167 -32.58 -20.11 36.38
N PHE A 168 -31.73 -21.14 36.36
CA PHE A 168 -31.88 -22.28 37.26
C PHE A 168 -31.71 -21.91 38.74
N ARG A 169 -30.75 -21.03 39.06
CA ARG A 169 -30.59 -20.50 40.43
C ARG A 169 -31.78 -19.66 40.87
N GLU A 170 -32.35 -18.87 39.97
CA GLU A 170 -33.54 -18.07 40.23
C GLU A 170 -34.77 -18.95 40.48
N PHE A 171 -34.93 -20.03 39.70
CA PHE A 171 -35.93 -21.05 39.96
C PHE A 171 -35.72 -21.72 41.34
N LEU A 172 -34.51 -22.15 41.66
CA LEU A 172 -34.20 -22.74 42.97
C LEU A 172 -34.47 -21.76 44.13
N LYS A 173 -34.14 -20.47 43.95
CA LYS A 173 -34.43 -19.43 44.94
C LYS A 173 -35.93 -19.26 45.15
N THR A 174 -36.72 -19.32 44.07
CA THR A 174 -38.18 -19.24 44.12
C THR A 174 -38.81 -20.46 44.81
N VAL A 175 -38.28 -21.66 44.55
CA VAL A 175 -38.71 -22.88 45.25
C VAL A 175 -38.33 -22.84 46.73
N ALA A 176 -37.14 -22.33 47.05
CA ALA A 176 -36.69 -22.16 48.42
C ALA A 176 -37.55 -21.14 49.18
N SER A 177 -37.86 -19.98 48.59
CA SER A 177 -38.76 -19.00 49.20
C SER A 177 -40.16 -19.57 49.38
N PHE A 178 -40.69 -20.31 48.40
CA PHE A 178 -41.99 -20.96 48.53
C PHE A 178 -42.03 -21.99 49.67
N GLN A 179 -40.97 -22.78 49.86
CA GLN A 179 -40.87 -23.70 51.00
C GLN A 179 -40.78 -22.96 52.33
N GLN A 180 -40.05 -21.84 52.39
CA GLN A 180 -39.99 -20.98 53.58
C GLN A 180 -41.37 -20.40 53.90
N ASP A 181 -42.07 -19.84 52.91
CA ASP A 181 -43.42 -19.28 53.07
C ASP A 181 -44.40 -20.36 53.57
N ARG A 182 -44.35 -21.58 53.01
CA ARG A 182 -45.17 -22.70 53.47
C ARG A 182 -44.83 -23.14 54.89
N SER A 183 -43.55 -23.16 55.24
CA SER A 183 -43.10 -23.48 56.60
C SER A 183 -43.53 -22.39 57.58
N GLU A 184 -43.45 -21.12 57.19
CA GLU A 184 -43.86 -19.99 58.02
C GLU A 184 -45.38 -19.99 58.22
N ASP A 185 -46.17 -20.23 57.17
CA ASP A 185 -47.63 -20.37 57.24
C ASP A 185 -48.04 -21.56 58.12
N ALA A 186 -47.36 -22.71 58.02
CA ALA A 186 -47.60 -23.85 58.91
C ALA A 186 -47.30 -23.51 60.38
N ARG A 187 -46.20 -22.78 60.64
CA ARG A 187 -45.84 -22.33 61.99
C ARG A 187 -46.83 -21.29 62.52
N ALA A 188 -47.25 -20.33 61.69
CA ALA A 188 -48.23 -19.32 62.03
C ALA A 188 -49.58 -19.96 62.38
N ASN A 189 -50.04 -20.93 61.59
CA ASN A 189 -51.27 -21.69 61.88
C ASN A 189 -51.17 -22.49 63.19
N ALA A 190 -50.03 -23.13 63.45
CA ALA A 190 -49.79 -23.82 64.72
C ALA A 190 -49.78 -22.85 65.92
N GLU A 191 -49.18 -21.66 65.75
CA GLU A 191 -49.15 -20.63 66.78
C GLU A 191 -50.54 -20.03 67.06
N LEU A 192 -51.33 -19.78 66.01
CA LEU A 192 -52.72 -19.33 66.13
C LEU A 192 -53.59 -20.36 66.86
N LEU A 193 -53.41 -21.65 66.55
CA LEU A 193 -54.13 -22.73 67.22
C LEU A 193 -53.75 -22.83 68.70
N LEU A 194 -52.46 -22.70 69.03
CA LEU A 194 -52.00 -22.67 70.42
C LEU A 194 -52.57 -21.47 71.18
N LYS A 195 -52.49 -20.26 70.62
CA LYS A 195 -53.07 -19.04 71.19
C LYS A 195 -54.59 -19.15 71.37
N GLY A 196 -55.30 -19.78 70.43
CA GLY A 196 -56.73 -20.05 70.56
C GLY A 196 -57.06 -20.99 71.73
N ASN A 197 -56.27 -22.05 71.90
CA ASN A 197 -56.42 -22.96 73.05
C ASN A 197 -56.12 -22.28 74.39
N GLU A 198 -55.08 -21.44 74.46
CA GLU A 198 -54.76 -20.66 75.66
C GLU A 198 -55.87 -19.67 76.01
N GLN A 199 -56.41 -18.96 75.02
CA GLN A 199 -57.52 -18.02 75.23
C GLN A 199 -58.80 -18.72 75.71
N THR A 200 -59.18 -19.83 75.09
CA THR A 200 -60.37 -20.59 75.53
C THR A 200 -60.20 -21.17 76.93
N HIS A 201 -59.01 -21.66 77.28
CA HIS A 201 -58.72 -22.12 78.64
C HIS A 201 -58.82 -20.98 79.65
N LYS A 202 -58.21 -19.82 79.36
CA LYS A 202 -58.28 -18.63 80.21
C LYS A 202 -59.72 -18.17 80.42
N GLN A 203 -60.52 -18.08 79.36
CA GLN A 203 -61.92 -17.68 79.46
C GLN A 203 -62.76 -18.65 80.30
N ARG A 204 -62.54 -19.97 80.17
CA ARG A 204 -63.20 -20.97 81.02
C ARG A 204 -62.76 -20.86 82.48
N MET A 205 -61.48 -20.60 82.74
CA MET A 205 -60.97 -20.43 84.09
C MET A 205 -61.52 -19.16 84.74
N ASP A 206 -61.57 -18.04 84.01
CA ASP A 206 -62.16 -16.78 84.46
C ASP A 206 -63.66 -16.97 84.80
N ILE A 207 -64.43 -17.61 83.91
CA ILE A 207 -65.85 -17.93 84.15
C ILE A 207 -66.02 -18.87 85.35
N ALA A 208 -65.17 -19.90 85.47
CA ALA A 208 -65.22 -20.83 86.60
C ALA A 208 -64.88 -20.15 87.93
N ASN A 209 -63.89 -19.27 87.95
CA ASN A 209 -63.53 -18.45 89.12
C ASN A 209 -64.68 -17.52 89.52
N ILE A 210 -65.34 -16.87 88.56
CA ILE A 210 -66.52 -16.02 88.81
C ILE A 210 -67.72 -16.83 89.33
N LEU A 211 -67.97 -18.03 88.79
CA LEU A 211 -69.04 -18.93 89.27
C LEU A 211 -68.73 -19.50 90.66
N GLN A 212 -67.47 -19.78 90.98
CA GLN A 212 -67.06 -20.21 92.31
C GLN A 212 -67.19 -19.07 93.32
N SER A 213 -66.76 -17.85 92.98
CA SER A 213 -66.93 -16.68 93.85
C SER A 213 -68.40 -16.32 94.05
N GLN A 214 -69.25 -16.41 93.03
CA GLN A 214 -70.70 -16.25 93.19
C GLN A 214 -71.34 -17.32 94.08
N ARG A 215 -70.93 -18.60 93.95
CA ARG A 215 -71.42 -19.68 94.84
C ARG A 215 -70.94 -19.53 96.28
N GLN A 216 -69.78 -18.92 96.50
CA GLN A 216 -69.34 -18.53 97.85
C GLN A 216 -70.13 -17.35 98.42
N ASN A 217 -70.83 -16.56 97.58
CA ASN A 217 -71.41 -15.29 98.03
C ASN A 217 -72.77 -15.41 98.72
N GLN A 218 -73.56 -16.51 98.62
CA GLN A 218 -74.82 -16.68 99.42
C GLN A 218 -75.31 -18.15 99.56
N PRO A 219 -75.86 -18.59 100.73
CA PRO A 219 -75.56 -18.15 102.09
C PRO A 219 -75.45 -19.30 103.13
N SER A 220 -74.66 -19.08 104.18
CA SER A 220 -74.94 -19.55 105.54
C SER A 220 -74.30 -18.56 106.52
N GLY A 221 -75.10 -17.60 106.98
CA GLY A 221 -74.85 -16.83 108.21
C GLY A 221 -73.76 -15.75 108.17
N SER A 222 -74.21 -14.51 107.97
CA SER A 222 -73.70 -13.31 108.63
C SER A 222 -72.39 -12.65 108.13
N VAL A 223 -72.54 -11.34 107.85
CA VAL A 223 -71.57 -10.22 107.89
C VAL A 223 -70.81 -9.87 106.59
N ALA A 224 -71.09 -8.63 106.15
CA ALA A 224 -70.39 -7.75 105.21
C ALA A 224 -70.46 -8.06 103.70
N GLU A 225 -71.10 -7.12 102.99
CA GLU A 225 -71.11 -6.97 101.54
C GLU A 225 -69.68 -6.91 100.98
N THR A 226 -69.33 -7.84 100.09
CA THR A 226 -68.11 -7.79 99.28
C THR A 226 -68.50 -7.27 97.89
N PRO A 227 -68.17 -6.02 97.52
CA PRO A 227 -68.43 -5.53 96.18
C PRO A 227 -67.51 -6.24 95.17
N GLN A 228 -68.06 -6.53 93.98
CA GLN A 228 -67.33 -7.07 92.82
C GLN A 228 -66.34 -6.06 92.25
#